data_AF-M1C5A0-F1
#
_entry.id   AF-M1C5A0-F1
#
_cell.length_a   1.000
_cell.length_b   1.000
_cell.length_c   1.000
_cell.angle_alpha   90.00
_cell.angle_beta   90.00
_cell.angle_gamma   90.00
#
_symmetry.space_group_name_H-M   'P 1'
#
loop_
_entity.id
_entity.type
_entity.pdbx_description
1 polymer ?
#
loop_
_entity_poly.entity_id
_entity_poly.type
_entity_poly.pdbx_seq_one_letter_code
_entity_poly.pdbx_strand_id
1 'polypeptide(L)' 'MSRSGQPPDLKKYMDKQLQIKLNANRQVVGTLRGFDQFMNLVIDNTVEVNGNDKNEIGMVVIRGNSVVTIEALEPVARPQ' A
#
# COMPACT_ATOMS: atom_id res chain seq x y z
N MET A 1 -1.51 -12.43 -23.51
CA MET A 1 -2.78 -12.25 -22.78
C MET A 1 -2.47 -11.81 -21.37
N SER A 2 -2.53 -10.50 -21.08
CA SER A 2 -2.48 -10.01 -19.70
C SER A 2 -3.67 -10.58 -18.95
N ARG A 3 -3.47 -11.26 -17.82
CA ARG A 3 -4.56 -11.78 -16.98
C ARG A 3 -5.34 -10.62 -16.36
N SER A 4 -6.21 -10.00 -17.14
CA SER A 4 -7.19 -9.00 -16.69
C SER A 4 -8.22 -9.73 -15.82
N GLY A 5 -8.07 -9.61 -14.50
CA GLY A 5 -9.05 -10.13 -13.55
C GLY A 5 -8.49 -10.88 -12.33
N GLN A 6 -7.17 -11.13 -12.27
CA GLN A 6 -6.58 -11.68 -11.04
C GLN A 6 -6.30 -10.52 -10.08
N PRO A 7 -6.89 -10.50 -8.86
CA PRO A 7 -6.55 -9.50 -7.86
C PRO A 7 -5.04 -9.49 -7.64
N PRO A 8 -4.40 -8.32 -7.50
CA PRO A 8 -2.98 -8.26 -7.22
C PRO A 8 -2.68 -9.12 -5.98
N ASP A 9 -1.67 -9.98 -6.11
CA ASP A 9 -1.23 -10.80 -4.98
C ASP A 9 -0.49 -9.89 -3.98
N LEU A 10 -1.26 -9.34 -3.05
CA LEU A 10 -0.78 -8.50 -1.95
C LEU A 10 -0.15 -9.33 -0.82
N LYS A 11 -0.35 -10.66 -0.82
CA LYS A 11 0.13 -11.54 0.27
C LYS A 11 1.65 -11.49 0.42
N LYS A 12 2.38 -11.41 -0.69
CA LYS A 12 3.85 -11.29 -0.69
C LYS A 12 4.38 -9.96 -0.14
N TYR A 13 3.50 -8.97 0.03
CA TYR A 13 3.83 -7.65 0.58
C TYR A 13 3.43 -7.50 2.05
N MET A 14 2.88 -8.55 2.67
CA MET A 14 2.57 -8.52 4.10
C MET A 14 3.82 -8.25 4.92
N ASP A 15 3.67 -7.43 5.96
CA ASP A 15 4.74 -6.97 6.85
C ASP A 15 5.86 -6.19 6.14
N LYS A 16 5.65 -5.78 4.88
CA LYS A 16 6.58 -4.93 4.14
C LYS A 16 6.21 -3.47 4.25
N GLN A 17 7.23 -2.62 4.30
CA GLN A 17 7.03 -1.19 4.14
C GLN A 17 6.70 -0.86 2.69
N LEU A 18 5.56 -0.19 2.49
CA LEU A 18 5.02 0.19 1.21
C LEU A 18 4.90 1.71 1.13
N GLN A 19 5.23 2.25 -0.04
CA GLN A 19 4.82 3.57 -0.46
C GLN A 19 3.53 3.44 -1.28
N ILE A 20 2.49 4.14 -0.85
CA ILE A 20 1.17 4.06 -1.46
C ILE A 20 0.78 5.45 -1.94
N LYS A 21 0.55 5.58 -3.25
CA LYS A 21 -0.02 6.79 -3.85
C LYS A 21 -1.54 6.64 -3.87
N LEU A 22 -2.19 7.67 -3.37
CA LEU A 22 -3.65 7.76 -3.29
C LEU A 22 -4.16 8.82 -4.26
N ASN A 23 -5.47 8.83 -4.46
CA ASN A 23 -6.14 9.90 -5.19
C ASN A 23 -5.80 11.29 -4.61
N ALA A 24 -6.00 12.34 -5.42
CA ALA A 24 -5.71 13.73 -5.07
C ALA A 24 -4.22 13.97 -4.68
N ASN A 25 -3.29 13.26 -5.33
CA ASN A 25 -1.84 13.39 -5.13
C ASN A 25 -1.38 13.19 -3.68
N ARG A 26 -2.15 12.46 -2.87
CA ARG A 26 -1.75 12.11 -1.51
C ARG A 26 -0.81 10.91 -1.54
N GLN A 27 0.16 10.90 -0.65
CA GLN A 27 1.11 9.80 -0.54
C GLN A 27 1.25 9.41 0.93
N VAL A 28 1.27 8.11 1.18
CA VAL A 28 1.55 7.57 2.51
C VAL A 28 2.62 6.49 2.42
N VAL A 29 3.37 6.32 3.50
CA VAL A 29 4.33 5.24 3.68
C VAL A 29 3.99 4.50 4.98
N GLY A 30 3.97 3.19 4.97
CA GLY A 30 3.75 2.39 6.18
C GLY A 30 3.82 0.90 5.92
N THR A 31 3.56 0.09 6.94
CA THR A 31 3.67 -1.37 6.87
C THR A 31 2.32 -2.02 6.58
N LEU A 32 2.24 -2.88 5.55
CA LEU A 32 1.01 -3.62 5.26
C LEU A 32 0.74 -4.68 6.32
N ARG A 33 -0.43 -4.59 6.98
CA ARG A 33 -0.89 -5.56 7.99
C ARG A 33 -2.07 -6.39 7.57
N GLY A 34 -2.77 -5.99 6.51
CA GLY A 34 -3.93 -6.73 6.03
C GLY A 34 -4.49 -6.11 4.77
N PHE A 35 -5.22 -6.93 4.02
CA PHE A 35 -5.95 -6.50 2.85
C PHE A 35 -7.17 -7.40 2.61
N ASP A 36 -8.09 -6.94 1.77
CA ASP A 36 -9.23 -7.73 1.32
C ASP A 36 -9.31 -7.81 -0.21
N GLN A 37 -10.33 -8.51 -0.72
CA GLN A 37 -10.58 -8.69 -2.16
C GLN A 37 -10.88 -7.39 -2.91
N PHE A 38 -11.26 -6.31 -2.20
CA PHE A 38 -11.53 -5.00 -2.77
C PHE A 38 -10.30 -4.08 -2.71
N MET A 39 -9.15 -4.61 -2.31
CA MET A 39 -7.91 -3.88 -2.06
C MET A 39 -8.03 -2.82 -0.97
N ASN A 40 -8.97 -2.95 -0.03
CA ASN A 40 -8.88 -2.15 1.18
C ASN A 40 -7.64 -2.61 1.96
N LEU A 41 -6.84 -1.66 2.46
CA LEU A 41 -5.55 -1.95 3.09
C LEU A 41 -5.56 -1.51 4.55
N VAL A 42 -4.99 -2.32 5.42
CA VAL A 42 -4.63 -1.93 6.79
C VAL A 42 -3.13 -1.62 6.80
N ILE A 43 -2.78 -0.37 7.06
CA ILE A 43 -1.40 0.11 7.10
C ILE A 43 -1.08 0.57 8.51
N ASP A 44 0.04 0.09 9.04
CA ASP A 44 0.54 0.39 10.38
C ASP A 44 1.79 1.29 10.31
N ASN A 45 2.08 2.02 11.39
CA ASN A 45 3.15 3.03 11.45
C ASN A 45 3.15 3.97 10.24
N THR A 46 1.96 4.46 9.87
CA THR A 46 1.76 5.23 8.64
C THR A 46 2.27 6.66 8.81
N VAL A 47 2.97 7.14 7.79
CA VAL A 47 3.43 8.51 7.62
C VAL A 47 2.78 9.08 6.36
N GLU A 48 2.02 10.16 6.48
CA GLU A 48 1.59 10.95 5.33
C GLU A 48 2.76 11.82 4.86
N VAL A 49 3.00 11.82 3.55
CA VAL A 49 4.09 12.56 2.90
C VAL A 49 3.47 13.64 2.02
N ASN A 50 3.76 14.90 2.34
CA ASN A 50 3.33 16.07 1.57
C ASN A 50 4.54 16.96 1.27
N GLY A 51 5.18 16.73 0.13
CA GLY A 51 6.45 17.38 -0.22
C GLY A 51 7.55 17.02 0.78
N ASN A 52 8.01 17.99 1.56
CA ASN A 52 9.01 17.79 2.61
C ASN A 52 8.38 17.47 3.99
N ASP A 53 7.08 17.68 4.14
CA ASP A 53 6.39 17.46 5.41
C ASP A 53 6.03 15.98 5.57
N LYS A 54 6.29 15.48 6.78
CA LYS A 54 5.99 14.11 7.19
C LYS A 54 5.15 14.15 8.46
N ASN A 55 3.95 13.57 8.41
CA ASN A 55 3.07 13.46 9.57
C ASN A 55 2.79 12.01 9.90
N GLU A 56 3.11 11.60 11.12
CA GLU A 56 2.78 10.28 11.64
C GLU A 56 1.28 10.23 11.98
N ILE A 57 0.58 9.26 11.39
CA ILE A 57 -0.87 9.07 11.57
C ILE A 57 -1.22 7.68 12.12
N GLY A 58 -0.21 6.88 12.47
CA GLY A 58 -0.37 5.58 13.13
C GLY A 58 -1.01 4.52 12.23
N MET A 59 -1.99 3.78 12.78
CA MET A 59 -2.71 2.75 12.04
C MET A 59 -3.86 3.35 11.24
N VAL A 60 -3.92 3.06 9.94
CA VAL A 60 -4.97 3.55 9.04
C VAL A 60 -5.57 2.43 8.21
N VAL A 61 -6.81 2.65 7.80
CA VAL A 61 -7.47 1.84 6.77
C VAL A 61 -7.62 2.68 5.51
N ILE A 62 -7.09 2.17 4.39
CA ILE A 62 -7.16 2.81 3.09
C ILE A 62 -8.21 2.09 2.25
N ARG A 63 -9.15 2.85 1.69
CA ARG A 63 -10.14 2.29 0.76
C ARG A 63 -9.47 1.91 -0.56
N GLY A 64 -9.73 0.71 -1.08
CA GLY A 64 -9.07 0.21 -2.30
C GLY A 64 -9.30 1.08 -3.53
N ASN A 65 -10.49 1.67 -3.69
CA ASN A 65 -10.79 2.61 -4.79
C ASN A 65 -9.99 3.93 -4.72
N SER A 66 -9.34 4.21 -3.59
CA SER A 66 -8.48 5.38 -3.41
C SER A 66 -7.02 5.10 -3.76
N VAL A 67 -6.63 3.84 -3.93
CA VAL A 67 -5.25 3.44 -4.23
C VAL A 67 -4.97 3.61 -5.72
N VAL A 68 -3.90 4.34 -6.03
CA VAL A 68 -3.42 4.56 -7.40
C VAL A 68 -2.24 3.63 -7.69
N THR A 69 -1.23 3.64 -6.83
CA THR A 69 -0.08 2.71 -6.94
C THR A 69 0.38 2.23 -5.57
N ILE A 70 0.99 1.05 -5.56
CA ILE A 70 1.65 0.45 -4.39
C ILE A 70 3.07 0.08 -4.82
N GLU A 71 4.06 0.59 -4.09
CA GLU A 71 5.48 0.34 -4.33
C GLU A 71 6.10 -0.23 -3.06
N ALA A 72 6.79 -1.37 -3.16
CA ALA A 72 7.52 -1.91 -2.03
C ALA A 72 8.84 -1.15 -1.86
N LEU A 73 9.10 -0.69 -0.63
CA LEU A 73 10.38 -0.06 -0.28
C LEU A 73 11.44 -1.09 0.14
N GLU A 74 11.02 -2.34 0.30
CA GLU A 74 11.87 -3.48 0.66
C GLU A 74 11.89 -4.52 -0.46
N PRO A 75 12.96 -5.35 -0.53
CA PRO A 75 12.99 -6.51 -1.41
C PRO A 75 11.80 -7.45 -1.13
N VAL A 76 11.03 -7.72 -2.18
CA VAL A 76 9.95 -8.72 -2.16
C VAL A 76 10.47 -9.97 -2.84
N ALA A 77 10.44 -11.10 -2.12
CA ALA A 77 10.82 -12.37 -2.69
C ALA A 77 9.98 -12.64 -3.95
N ARG A 78 10.64 -12.95 -5.07
CA ARG A 78 9.93 -13.40 -6.26
C ARG A 78 9.41 -14.80 -5.96
N PRO A 79 8.10 -15.07 -6.14
CA PRO A 79 7.65 -16.46 -6.10
C PRO A 79 8.44 -17.25 -7.15
N GLN A 80 8.98 -18.40 -6.74
CA GLN A 80 9.58 -19.38 -7.65
C GLN A 80 8.51 -19.98 -8.55
#